data_AF-A0A533BA03-F1
#
_entry.id   AF-A0A533BA03-F1
#
_cell.length_a   1.000
_cell.length_b   1.000
_cell.length_c   1.000
_cell.angle_alpha   90.00
_cell.angle_beta   90.00
_cell.angle_gamma   90.00
#
_symmetry.space_group_name_H-M   'P 1'
#
loop_
_entity.id
_entity.type
_entity.pdbx_description
1 polymer ?
#
loop_
_entity_poly.entity_id
_entity_poly.type
_entity_poly.pdbx_seq_one_letter_code
_entity_poly.pdbx_strand_id
1 'polypeptide(L)'
;MATVVRGVILVGHGGIPKGCPQELVTKLKRLEAQRRAAKMPPSPEERELDSKIRQWPRTPETDPYRSGLEAVATRLRANLG
;
A
#
# COMPACT_ATOMS: atom_id res chain seq x y z
N MET A 1 -26.30 19.69 -17.79
CA MET A 1 -26.34 18.35 -17.15
C MET A 1 -24.95 18.07 -16.60
N ALA A 2 -24.84 17.71 -15.33
CA ALA A 2 -23.54 17.35 -14.75
C ALA A 2 -23.08 16.01 -15.32
N THR A 3 -21.82 15.93 -15.74
CA THR A 3 -21.17 14.68 -16.13
C THR A 3 -21.06 13.78 -14.91
N VAL A 4 -21.73 12.62 -14.95
CA VAL A 4 -21.62 11.60 -13.90
C VAL A 4 -20.45 10.69 -14.24
N VAL A 5 -19.42 10.68 -13.38
CA VAL A 5 -18.30 9.75 -13.49
C VAL A 5 -18.56 8.55 -12.60
N ARG A 6 -18.56 7.35 -13.17
CA ARG A 6 -18.65 6.07 -12.44
C ARG A 6 -17.25 5.49 -12.26
N GLY A 7 -16.99 4.86 -11.13
CA GLY A 7 -15.70 4.24 -10.81
C GLY A 7 -15.84 2.94 -10.05
N VAL A 8 -14.80 2.10 -10.11
CA VAL A 8 -14.66 0.89 -9.29
C VAL A 8 -13.56 1.15 -8.27
N ILE A 9 -13.85 0.89 -6.99
CA ILE A 9 -12.86 0.90 -5.91
C ILE A 9 -12.75 -0.52 -5.36
N LEU A 10 -11.57 -1.11 -5.48
CA LEU A 10 -11.24 -2.37 -4.82
C LEU A 10 -10.28 -2.11 -3.68
N VAL A 11 -10.60 -2.65 -2.50
CA VAL A 11 -9.80 -2.52 -1.29
C VAL A 11 -9.31 -3.90 -0.89
N GLY A 12 -8.00 -4.09 -0.86
CA GLY A 12 -7.36 -5.29 -0.36
C GLY A 12 -6.44 -4.97 0.81
N HIS A 13 -6.15 -5.97 1.64
CA HIS A 13 -5.27 -5.82 2.81
C HIS A 13 -3.84 -5.42 2.41
N GLY A 14 -3.40 -5.87 1.23
CA GLY A 14 -2.06 -5.62 0.71
C GLY A 14 -0.99 -6.40 1.46
N GLY A 15 0.27 -6.14 1.10
CA GLY A 15 1.42 -6.77 1.72
C GLY A 15 2.71 -6.01 1.42
N ILE A 16 3.80 -6.48 2.02
CA ILE A 16 5.14 -6.00 1.71
C ILE A 16 5.55 -6.66 0.39
N PRO A 17 5.94 -5.89 -0.65
CA PRO A 17 6.36 -6.48 -1.91
C PRO A 17 7.65 -7.31 -1.72
N LYS A 18 7.75 -8.40 -2.47
CA LYS A 18 8.97 -9.23 -2.47
C LYS A 18 10.18 -8.39 -2.87
N GLY A 19 11.31 -8.65 -2.22
CA GLY A 19 12.54 -7.89 -2.43
C GLY A 19 12.63 -6.58 -1.65
N CYS A 20 11.58 -6.16 -0.93
CA CYS A 20 11.72 -5.10 0.07
C CYS A 20 12.63 -5.60 1.22
N PRO A 21 13.72 -4.89 1.55
CA PRO A 21 14.64 -5.31 2.59
C PRO A 21 13.93 -5.48 3.94
N GLN A 22 14.11 -6.65 4.55
CA GLN A 22 13.48 -6.98 5.83
C GLN A 22 13.93 -6.03 6.94
N GLU A 23 15.16 -5.54 6.89
CA GLU A 23 15.69 -4.57 7.86
C GLU A 23 14.89 -3.26 7.89
N LEU A 24 14.43 -2.77 6.73
CA LEU A 24 13.59 -1.57 6.66
C LEU A 24 12.25 -1.82 7.35
N VAL A 25 11.63 -2.96 7.09
CA VAL A 25 10.34 -3.35 7.69
C VAL A 25 10.49 -3.51 9.21
N THR A 26 11.52 -4.24 9.66
CA THR A 26 11.79 -4.45 11.08
C THR A 26 12.04 -3.13 11.79
N LYS A 27 12.83 -2.23 11.19
CA LYS A 27 13.10 -0.90 11.74
C LYS A 27 11.81 -0.08 11.85
N LEU A 28 10.94 -0.10 10.84
CA LEU A 28 9.65 0.59 10.88
C LEU A 28 8.77 0.05 12.00
N LYS A 29 8.63 -1.28 12.09
CA LYS A 29 7.80 -1.91 13.13
C LYS A 29 8.30 -1.61 14.54
N ARG A 30 9.62 -1.50 14.73
CA ARG A 30 10.23 -1.06 15.99
C ARG A 30 9.85 0.38 16.33
N LEU A 31 9.98 1.32 15.38
CA LEU A 31 9.61 2.72 15.58
C LEU A 31 8.10 2.85 15.90
N GLU A 32 7.24 2.17 15.15
CA GLU A 32 5.79 2.15 15.41
C GLU A 32 5.44 1.58 16.80
N ALA A 33 6.17 0.57 17.27
CA ALA A 33 5.96 -0.02 18.59
C ALA A 33 6.39 0.95 19.71
N GLN A 34 7.57 1.57 19.58
CA GLN A 34 8.06 2.59 20.51
C GLN A 34 7.10 3.77 20.58
N ARG A 35 6.66 4.27 19.42
CA ARG A 35 5.66 5.34 19.34
C ARG A 35 4.36 4.98 20.05
N ARG A 36 3.82 3.79 19.79
CA ARG A 36 2.56 3.32 20.40
C ARG A 36 2.69 3.22 21.92
N ALA A 37 3.81 2.69 22.42
CA ALA A 37 4.09 2.64 23.85
C ALA A 37 4.17 4.04 24.48
N ALA A 38 4.81 4.98 23.79
CA ALA A 38 4.98 6.36 24.25
C ALA A 38 3.75 7.27 24.01
N LYS A 39 2.72 6.80 23.29
CA LYS A 39 1.55 7.59 22.86
C LYS A 39 1.94 8.89 22.12
N MET A 40 3.03 8.85 21.36
CA MET A 40 3.56 9.98 20.61
C MET A 40 3.07 9.98 19.15
N PRO A 41 3.17 11.11 18.43
CA PRO A 41 2.99 11.13 16.98
C PRO A 41 4.16 10.45 16.23
N PRO A 42 3.99 10.06 14.95
CA PRO A 42 5.07 9.54 14.11
C PRO A 42 6.26 10.48 13.98
N SER A 43 7.45 9.95 14.22
CA SER A 43 8.69 10.70 13.98
C SER A 43 8.87 10.97 12.48
N PRO A 44 9.70 11.96 12.10
CA PRO A 44 10.08 12.16 10.70
C PRO A 44 10.68 10.88 10.09
N GLU A 45 11.57 10.20 10.82
CA GLU A 45 12.19 8.94 10.39
C GLU A 45 11.16 7.82 10.16
N GLU A 46 10.16 7.68 11.04
CA GLU A 46 9.08 6.69 10.86
C GLU A 46 8.30 6.97 9.57
N ARG A 47 7.97 8.24 9.30
CA ARG A 47 7.23 8.66 8.11
C ARG A 47 8.03 8.45 6.83
N GLU A 48 9.30 8.79 6.82
CA GLU A 48 10.19 8.56 5.68
C GLU A 48 10.32 7.07 5.37
N LEU A 49 10.46 6.24 6.41
CA LEU A 49 10.60 4.79 6.25
C LEU A 49 9.30 4.13 5.78
N ASP A 50 8.15 4.54 6.33
CA ASP A 50 6.83 4.11 5.85
C ASP A 50 6.63 4.49 4.38
N SER A 51 6.94 5.73 4.00
CA SER A 51 6.86 6.19 2.61
C SER A 51 7.77 5.36 1.68
N LYS A 52 9.01 5.08 2.10
CA LYS A 52 9.95 4.26 1.34
C LYS A 52 9.44 2.85 1.10
N ILE A 53 8.86 2.20 2.10
CA ILE A 53 8.29 0.85 1.97
C ILE A 53 7.01 0.87 1.12
N ARG A 54 6.15 1.87 1.30
CA ARG A 54 4.94 2.04 0.48
C ARG A 54 5.23 2.28 -0.98
N GLN A 55 6.30 3.01 -1.30
CA GLN A 55 6.71 3.31 -2.67
C GLN A 55 7.69 2.27 -3.24
N TRP A 56 8.00 1.21 -2.50
CA TRP A 56 8.90 0.16 -2.97
C TRP A 56 8.41 -0.39 -4.32
N PRO A 57 9.30 -0.57 -5.31
CA PRO A 57 8.91 -1.05 -6.64
C PRO A 57 8.07 -2.33 -6.56
N ARG A 58 6.99 -2.34 -7.36
CA ARG A 58 6.06 -3.46 -7.46
C ARG A 58 5.91 -3.84 -8.91
N THR A 59 6.04 -5.12 -9.16
CA THR A 59 5.80 -5.78 -10.44
C THR A 59 4.84 -6.95 -10.19
N PRO A 60 4.22 -7.53 -11.22
CA PRO A 60 3.39 -8.73 -11.07
C PRO A 60 4.09 -9.89 -10.35
N GLU A 61 5.42 -9.99 -10.46
CA GLU A 61 6.22 -11.03 -9.82
C GLU A 61 6.46 -10.74 -8.33
N THR A 62 6.68 -9.46 -8.00
CA THR A 62 7.03 -9.03 -6.64
C THR A 62 5.81 -8.67 -5.78
N ASP A 63 4.68 -8.32 -6.39
CA ASP A 63 3.38 -8.08 -5.74
C ASP A 63 2.22 -8.59 -6.64
N PRO A 64 2.05 -9.92 -6.75
CA PRO A 64 0.98 -10.51 -7.57
C PRO A 64 -0.41 -10.17 -7.04
N TYR A 65 -0.54 -9.86 -5.74
CA TYR A 65 -1.81 -9.52 -5.12
C TYR A 65 -2.32 -8.16 -5.63
N ARG A 66 -1.45 -7.14 -5.66
CA ARG A 66 -1.79 -5.84 -6.24
C ARG A 66 -2.17 -5.96 -7.72
N SER A 67 -1.35 -6.65 -8.52
CA SER A 67 -1.63 -6.83 -9.94
C SER A 67 -2.95 -7.59 -10.18
N GLY A 68 -3.26 -8.60 -9.35
CA GLY A 68 -4.53 -9.31 -9.39
C GLY A 68 -5.73 -8.40 -9.09
N LEU A 69 -5.62 -7.56 -8.05
CA LEU A 69 -6.66 -6.57 -7.74
C LEU A 69 -6.87 -5.57 -8.88
N GLU A 70 -5.79 -5.04 -9.46
CA GLU A 70 -5.87 -4.11 -10.60
C GLU A 70 -6.54 -4.77 -11.82
N ALA A 71 -6.28 -6.05 -12.07
CA ALA A 71 -6.93 -6.82 -13.13
C ALA A 71 -8.44 -6.98 -12.89
N VAL A 72 -8.86 -7.30 -11.66
CA VAL A 72 -10.28 -7.37 -11.28
C VAL A 72 -10.95 -6.00 -11.44
N ALA A 73 -10.32 -4.92 -10.98
CA ALA A 73 -10.85 -3.57 -11.13
C ALA A 73 -11.04 -3.20 -12.60
N THR A 74 -10.06 -3.54 -13.44
CA THR A 74 -10.13 -3.32 -14.89
C THR A 74 -11.30 -4.08 -15.51
N ARG A 75 -11.51 -5.34 -15.12
CA ARG A 75 -12.64 -6.12 -15.63
C ARG A 75 -13.99 -5.59 -15.17
N LEU A 76 -14.10 -5.15 -13.92
CA LEU A 76 -15.34 -4.55 -13.39
C LEU A 76 -15.64 -3.19 -14.01
N ARG A 77 -14.61 -2.40 -14.31
CA ARG A 77 -14.75 -1.10 -14.97
C ARG A 77 -15.46 -1.22 -16.32
N ALA A 78 -15.24 -2.31 -17.05
CA ALA A 78 -15.92 -2.58 -18.32
C ALA A 78 -17.46 -2.71 -18.17
N ASN A 79 -17.97 -2.91 -16.96
CA ASN A 79 -19.40 -3.01 -16.68
C ASN A 79 -20.04 -1.68 -16.25
N LEU A 80 -19.30 -0.57 -16.20
CA LEU A 80 -19.81 0.70 -15.67
C LEU A 80 -20.73 1.49 -16.63
N GLY A 81 -20.99 0.97 -17.84
CA GLY A 81 -21.78 1.61 -18.88
C GLY A 81 -20.88 2.42 -19.81
#